data_AF-A0A9W9K959-F1
#
_entry.id   AF-A0A9W9K959-F1
#
_cell.length_a   1.000
_cell.length_b   1.000
_cell.length_c   1.000
_cell.angle_alpha   90.00
_cell.angle_beta   90.00
_cell.angle_gamma   90.00
#
_symmetry.space_group_name_H-M   'P 1'
#
loop_
_entity.id
_entity.type
_entity.pdbx_description
1 polymer ?
#
loop_
_entity_poly.entity_id
_entity_poly.type
_entity_poly.pdbx_seq_one_letter_code
_entity_poly.pdbx_strand_id
1 'polypeptide(L)'
;MTSSRDRSTIPLFLSQRPEYLAYRYRGAEGSLTLPAYKKESAGCTIIYYGEIFCRFPGCKRGRKGFPSTSALRSHVTNQHNMITGPQNSGSITEKMKEEAKAWYCGLVATHDTDMEGEGNEDKDRSDP
;
A
#
# COMPACT_ATOMS: atom_id res chain seq x y z
N MET A 1 18.40 19.32 19.11
CA MET A 1 17.83 18.88 17.82
C MET A 1 17.46 17.41 17.95
N THR A 2 16.25 17.10 18.43
CA THR A 2 15.84 15.70 18.62
C THR A 2 15.32 15.15 17.30
N SER A 3 16.11 14.29 16.65
CA SER A 3 15.64 13.44 15.55
C SER A 3 14.48 12.60 16.05
N SER A 4 13.26 13.05 15.77
CA SER A 4 12.03 12.30 16.02
C SER A 4 12.04 11.08 15.11
N ARG A 5 12.56 9.98 15.65
CA ARG A 5 12.55 8.65 15.04
C ARG A 5 11.12 8.34 14.61
N ASP A 6 10.89 8.34 13.31
CA ASP A 6 9.74 7.70 12.66
C ASP A 6 9.75 6.23 13.11
N ARG A 7 9.12 5.91 14.25
CA ARG A 7 8.96 4.53 14.73
C ARG A 7 7.87 3.81 13.96
N SER A 8 7.84 4.03 12.65
CA SER A 8 7.12 3.15 11.75
C SER A 8 7.91 1.84 11.74
N THR A 9 7.39 0.80 12.39
CA THR A 9 8.01 -0.53 12.31
C THR A 9 7.78 -1.06 10.91
N ILE A 10 8.68 -0.67 10.00
CA ILE A 10 8.66 -1.11 8.61
C ILE A 10 9.07 -2.58 8.58
N PRO A 11 8.28 -3.49 7.99
CA PRO A 11 8.71 -4.86 7.80
C PRO A 11 9.95 -4.93 6.91
N LEU A 12 11.01 -5.62 7.35
CA LEU A 12 12.28 -5.70 6.62
C LEU A 12 12.14 -6.22 5.18
N PHE A 13 11.16 -7.10 4.92
CA PHE A 13 10.90 -7.63 3.59
C PHE A 13 10.24 -6.62 2.63
N LEU A 14 9.78 -5.47 3.14
CA LEU A 14 9.20 -4.35 2.39
C LEU A 14 10.08 -3.11 2.39
N SER A 15 10.99 -2.94 3.35
CA SER A 15 11.74 -1.69 3.55
C SER A 15 12.60 -1.28 2.35
N GLN A 16 13.10 -2.24 1.58
CA GLN A 16 13.95 -2.00 0.41
C GLN A 16 13.20 -2.07 -0.92
N ARG A 17 11.87 -2.25 -0.89
CA ARG A 17 11.07 -2.42 -2.10
C ARG A 17 10.62 -1.08 -2.67
N PRO A 18 10.90 -0.78 -3.95
CA PRO A 18 10.53 0.50 -4.55
C PRO A 18 9.02 0.74 -4.51
N GLU A 19 8.20 -0.31 -4.63
CA GLU A 19 6.76 -0.21 -4.63
C GLU A 19 6.21 0.21 -3.26
N TYR A 20 6.85 -0.27 -2.18
CA TYR A 20 6.52 0.13 -0.82
C TYR A 20 6.97 1.56 -0.51
N LEU A 21 8.14 1.97 -1.01
CA LEU A 21 8.63 3.35 -0.88
C LEU A 21 7.72 4.33 -1.61
N ALA A 22 7.31 4.00 -2.83
CA ALA A 22 6.34 4.78 -3.60
C ALA A 22 4.99 4.87 -2.87
N TYR A 23 4.50 3.77 -2.30
CA TYR A 23 3.30 3.76 -1.47
C TYR A 23 3.40 4.74 -0.29
N ARG A 24 4.53 4.75 0.43
CA ARG A 24 4.74 5.68 1.56
C ARG A 24 4.78 7.14 1.13
N TYR A 25 5.52 7.43 0.06
CA TYR A 25 5.67 8.79 -0.45
C TYR A 25 4.36 9.33 -1.01
N ARG A 26 3.77 8.64 -1.99
CA ARG A 26 2.53 9.05 -2.67
C ARG A 26 1.32 9.00 -1.73
N GLY A 27 1.30 8.07 -0.78
CA GLY A 27 0.26 7.98 0.25
C GLY A 27 0.29 9.16 1.24
N ALA A 28 1.48 9.62 1.61
CA ALA A 28 1.65 10.81 2.47
C ALA A 28 1.31 12.11 1.73
N GLU A 29 1.63 12.19 0.44
CA GLU A 29 1.23 13.30 -0.44
C GLU A 29 -0.28 13.30 -0.72
N GLY A 30 -0.91 12.14 -0.63
CA GLY A 30 -2.33 11.96 -0.96
C GLY A 30 -2.60 11.84 -2.46
N SER A 31 -1.56 11.66 -3.28
CA SER A 31 -1.65 11.41 -4.72
C SER A 31 -1.85 9.93 -5.06
N LEU A 32 -1.73 9.04 -4.08
CA LEU A 32 -2.00 7.61 -4.26
C LEU A 32 -3.48 7.27 -4.10
N THR A 33 -4.09 6.73 -5.16
CA THR A 33 -5.44 6.17 -5.08
C THR A 33 -5.38 4.78 -4.47
N LEU A 34 -5.86 4.64 -3.23
CA LEU A 34 -5.89 3.35 -2.54
C LEU A 34 -7.19 2.59 -2.86
N PRO A 35 -7.10 1.29 -3.21
CA PRO A 35 -8.27 0.48 -3.53
C PRO A 35 -9.11 0.24 -2.27
N ALA A 36 -10.42 0.13 -2.46
CA ALA A 36 -11.34 -0.19 -1.38
C ALA A 36 -10.92 -1.46 -0.62
N TYR A 37 -11.25 -1.51 0.67
CA TYR A 37 -11.00 -2.69 1.48
C TYR A 37 -11.74 -3.90 0.92
N LYS A 38 -11.01 -5.01 0.77
CA LYS A 38 -11.58 -6.32 0.45
C LYS A 38 -11.85 -7.08 1.75
N LYS A 39 -12.87 -7.93 1.72
CA LYS A 39 -13.16 -8.87 2.80
C LYS A 39 -12.62 -10.25 2.44
N GLU A 40 -12.05 -10.95 3.40
CA GLU A 40 -11.74 -12.37 3.28
C GLU A 40 -13.01 -13.21 3.45
N SER A 41 -12.93 -14.52 3.17
CA SER A 41 -14.09 -15.44 3.24
C SER A 41 -14.75 -15.47 4.63
N ALA A 42 -14.03 -15.14 5.69
CA ALA A 42 -14.55 -15.03 7.05
C ALA A 42 -15.23 -13.67 7.35
N GLY A 43 -15.42 -12.80 6.35
CA GLY A 43 -16.01 -11.47 6.49
C GLY A 43 -15.09 -10.42 7.11
N CYS A 44 -13.86 -10.80 7.45
CA CYS A 44 -12.84 -9.92 8.02
C CYS A 44 -12.19 -9.04 6.93
N THR A 45 -11.81 -7.83 7.31
CA THR A 45 -11.20 -6.82 6.44
C THR A 45 -9.73 -7.15 6.22
N ILE A 46 -9.32 -7.26 4.97
CA ILE A 46 -7.93 -7.54 4.59
C ILE A 46 -7.10 -6.27 4.71
N ILE A 47 -6.16 -6.29 5.66
CA ILE A 47 -5.14 -5.26 5.87
C ILE A 47 -3.78 -5.92 5.75
N TYR A 48 -3.02 -5.50 4.73
CA TYR A 48 -1.73 -6.11 4.40
C TYR A 48 -0.65 -5.66 5.37
N TYR A 49 0.40 -6.48 5.53
CA TYR A 49 1.54 -6.11 6.37
C TYR A 49 2.24 -4.85 5.83
N GLY A 50 2.62 -3.96 6.75
CA GLY A 50 3.27 -2.70 6.42
C GLY A 50 2.30 -1.59 6.00
N GLU A 51 0.99 -1.88 5.90
CA GLU A 51 -0.03 -0.90 5.57
C GLU A 51 -0.17 0.09 6.72
N ILE A 52 -0.16 1.38 6.39
CA ILE A 52 -0.22 2.48 7.36
C ILE A 52 -1.21 3.57 6.99
N PHE A 53 -1.83 3.55 5.81
CA PHE A 53 -2.82 4.55 5.42
C PHE A 53 -4.22 3.96 5.49
N CYS A 54 -5.17 4.71 6.08
CA CYS A 54 -6.57 4.29 6.08
C CYS A 54 -7.19 4.52 4.71
N ARG A 55 -7.74 3.46 4.13
CA ARG A 55 -8.40 3.45 2.81
C ARG A 55 -9.89 3.77 2.86
N PHE A 56 -10.43 4.05 4.05
CA PHE A 56 -11.85 4.35 4.19
C PHE A 56 -12.14 5.73 3.56
N PRO A 57 -13.14 5.83 2.67
CA PRO A 57 -13.44 7.08 1.96
C PRO A 57 -13.76 8.20 2.95
N GLY A 58 -13.11 9.35 2.77
CA GLY A 58 -13.31 10.52 3.64
C GLY A 58 -12.66 10.44 5.02
N CYS A 59 -11.84 9.43 5.32
CA CYS A 59 -11.15 9.37 6.60
C CYS A 59 -10.09 10.49 6.74
N LYS A 60 -10.30 11.40 7.70
CA LYS A 60 -9.37 12.51 8.00
C LYS A 60 -7.96 12.05 8.39
N ARG A 61 -7.82 10.84 8.95
CA ARG A 61 -6.52 10.26 9.32
C ARG A 61 -5.89 9.44 8.19
N GLY A 62 -6.61 9.19 7.10
CA GLY A 62 -6.13 8.41 5.96
C GLY A 62 -4.87 8.97 5.32
N ARG A 63 -4.71 10.31 5.29
CA ARG A 63 -3.57 11.00 4.67
C ARG A 63 -2.33 11.15 5.55
N LYS A 64 -2.45 10.94 6.87
CA LYS A 64 -1.35 11.21 7.82
C LYS A 64 -0.43 10.01 8.06
N GLY A 65 -0.87 8.81 7.67
CA GLY A 65 -0.18 7.57 8.02
C GLY A 65 -0.32 7.24 9.52
N PHE A 66 -0.38 5.96 9.82
CA PHE A 66 -0.35 5.42 11.17
C PHE A 66 1.07 4.92 11.47
N PRO A 67 1.50 4.95 12.75
CA PRO A 67 2.85 4.49 13.14
C PRO A 67 3.03 2.97 12.96
N SER A 68 1.95 2.21 12.83
CA SER A 68 2.02 0.77 12.61
C SER A 68 0.75 0.25 11.99
N THR A 69 0.83 -0.93 11.36
CA THR A 69 -0.35 -1.65 10.87
C THR A 69 -1.31 -2.01 12.01
N SER A 70 -0.82 -2.24 13.23
CA SER A 70 -1.69 -2.46 14.40
C SER A 70 -2.49 -1.21 14.76
N ALA A 71 -1.87 -0.02 14.74
CA ALA A 71 -2.56 1.24 14.97
C ALA A 71 -3.61 1.53 13.87
N LEU A 72 -3.30 1.20 12.62
CA LEU A 72 -4.27 1.25 11.52
C LEU A 72 -5.45 0.30 11.76
N ARG A 73 -5.20 -0.95 12.15
CA ARG A 73 -6.25 -1.94 12.47
C ARG A 73 -7.17 -1.41 13.57
N SER A 74 -6.61 -1.00 14.70
CA SER A 74 -7.38 -0.41 15.80
C SER A 74 -8.17 0.81 15.34
N HIS A 75 -7.62 1.65 14.47
CA HIS A 75 -8.34 2.79 13.92
C HIS A 75 -9.54 2.38 13.09
N VAL A 76 -9.40 1.47 12.12
CA VAL A 76 -10.53 1.08 11.25
C VAL A 76 -11.62 0.32 11.99
N THR A 77 -11.25 -0.47 13.00
CA THR A 77 -12.23 -1.14 13.86
C THR A 77 -13.04 -0.13 14.65
N ASN A 78 -12.37 0.82 15.32
CA ASN A 78 -13.05 1.75 16.22
C ASN A 78 -13.74 2.92 15.52
N GLN A 79 -13.26 3.34 14.34
CA GLN A 79 -13.78 4.54 13.65
C GLN A 79 -14.65 4.21 12.45
N HIS A 80 -14.52 3.01 11.89
CA HIS A 80 -15.26 2.59 10.69
C HIS A 80 -16.08 1.31 10.90
N ASN A 81 -16.15 0.79 12.14
CA ASN A 81 -16.86 -0.43 12.50
C ASN A 81 -16.47 -1.64 11.62
N MET A 82 -15.22 -1.66 11.15
CA MET A 82 -14.72 -2.72 10.31
C MET A 82 -14.18 -3.87 11.15
N ILE A 83 -14.64 -5.08 10.85
CA ILE A 83 -14.11 -6.28 11.48
C ILE A 83 -12.75 -6.56 10.85
N THR A 84 -11.68 -6.56 11.64
CA THR A 84 -10.34 -6.97 11.19
C THR A 84 -10.05 -8.36 11.71
N GLY A 85 -9.45 -9.21 10.87
CA GLY A 85 -9.01 -10.53 11.31
C GLY A 85 -8.03 -10.44 12.49
N PRO A 86 -7.85 -11.54 13.25
CA PRO A 86 -6.96 -11.55 14.38
C PRO A 86 -5.56 -11.04 13.98
N GLN A 87 -4.93 -10.32 14.90
CA GLN A 87 -3.51 -10.05 14.74
C GLN A 87 -2.80 -11.39 14.87
N ASN A 88 -2.28 -11.91 13.76
CA ASN A 88 -1.50 -13.14 13.79
C ASN A 88 -0.32 -12.92 14.73
N SER A 89 -0.42 -13.49 15.93
CA SER A 89 0.64 -13.48 16.95
C SER A 89 1.81 -14.39 16.55
N GLY A 90 1.61 -15.21 15.52
CA GLY A 90 2.63 -16.07 14.93
C GLY A 90 3.51 -15.36 13.89
N SER A 91 4.59 -16.02 13.51
CA SER A 91 5.51 -15.57 12.47
C SER A 91 4.78 -15.28 11.16
N ILE A 92 5.16 -14.19 10.51
CA ILE A 92 4.66 -13.86 9.17
C ILE A 92 5.07 -14.98 8.21
N THR A 93 4.08 -15.66 7.61
CA THR A 93 4.33 -16.72 6.63
C THR A 93 4.80 -16.13 5.30
N GLU A 94 5.54 -16.91 4.51
CA GLU A 94 5.98 -16.47 3.16
C GLU A 94 4.79 -16.04 2.29
N LYS A 95 3.70 -16.80 2.33
CA LYS A 95 2.45 -16.47 1.63
C LYS A 95 1.95 -15.06 1.98
N MET A 96 1.93 -14.69 3.26
CA MET A 96 1.50 -13.34 3.68
C MET A 96 2.46 -12.24 3.20
N LYS A 97 3.76 -12.54 3.09
CA LYS A 97 4.74 -11.60 2.52
C LYS A 97 4.50 -11.43 1.03
N GLU A 98 4.27 -12.50 0.29
CA GLU A 98 4.00 -12.46 -1.15
C GLU A 98 2.70 -11.73 -1.47
N GLU A 99 1.62 -12.00 -0.72
CA GLU A 99 0.35 -11.29 -0.87
C GLU A 99 0.51 -9.79 -0.62
N ALA A 100 1.27 -9.40 0.41
CA ALA A 100 1.57 -7.99 0.66
C ALA A 100 2.38 -7.38 -0.50
N LYS A 101 3.45 -8.04 -0.96
CA LYS A 101 4.26 -7.58 -2.10
C LYS A 101 3.42 -7.40 -3.36
N ALA A 102 2.60 -8.40 -3.70
CA ALA A 102 1.73 -8.36 -4.87
C ALA A 102 0.73 -7.20 -4.80
N TRP A 103 0.19 -6.93 -3.61
CA TRP A 103 -0.68 -5.78 -3.40
C TRP A 103 0.04 -4.45 -3.67
N TYR A 104 1.23 -4.23 -3.08
CA TYR A 104 2.00 -3.00 -3.34
C TYR A 104 2.41 -2.85 -4.80
N CYS A 105 2.79 -3.95 -5.47
CA CYS A 105 3.10 -3.93 -6.90
C CYS A 105 1.89 -3.50 -7.72
N GLY A 106 0.70 -4.05 -7.44
CA GLY A 106 -0.54 -3.64 -8.10
C GLY A 106 -0.90 -2.17 -7.89
N LEU A 107 -0.56 -1.57 -6.75
CA LEU A 107 -0.79 -0.14 -6.50
C LEU A 107 0.07 0.75 -7.40
N VAL A 108 1.32 0.36 -7.65
CA VAL A 108 2.24 1.18 -8.44
C VAL A 108 2.05 0.95 -9.93
N ALA A 109 1.85 -0.31 -10.36
CA ALA A 109 1.60 -0.64 -11.76
C ALA A 109 0.35 0.07 -12.31
N THR A 110 -0.70 0.20 -11.51
CA THR A 110 -1.93 0.93 -11.90
C THR A 110 -1.72 2.44 -12.06
N HIS A 111 -0.64 3.01 -11.53
CA HIS A 111 -0.32 4.44 -11.66
C HIS A 111 0.73 4.74 -12.74
N ASP A 112 1.36 3.72 -13.33
CA ASP A 112 2.37 3.89 -14.40
C ASP A 112 1.76 3.81 -15.81
N THR A 113 0.56 3.21 -15.91
CA THR A 113 -0.18 3.02 -17.18
C THR A 113 -0.82 4.29 -17.77
N ASP A 114 -0.69 5.47 -17.15
CA ASP A 114 -1.14 6.74 -17.74
C ASP A 114 -0.04 7.46 -18.54
N MET A 115 1.11 6.81 -18.77
CA MET A 115 2.25 7.36 -19.53
C MET A 115 2.77 6.36 -20.59
N GLU A 116 1.88 5.67 -21.31
CA GLU A 116 2.26 5.10 -22.62
C GLU A 116 1.94 6.11 -23.72
N GLY A 117 2.71 7.21 -23.73
CA GLY A 117 2.94 7.95 -24.97
C GLY A 117 3.89 7.11 -25.81
N GLU A 118 3.35 6.31 -26.73
CA GLU A 118 4.10 5.55 -27.72
C GLU A 118 5.03 6.49 -28.54
N GLY A 119 6.28 6.56 -28.10
CA GLY A 119 7.39 7.14 -28.85
C GLY A 119 8.00 6.10 -29.78
N ASN A 120 7.50 6.09 -31.02
CA ASN A 120 8.27 6.04 -32.27
C ASN A 120 9.41 5.01 -32.44
N GLU A 121 9.18 4.01 -33.29
CA GLU A 121 10.14 3.38 -34.22
C GLU A 121 9.27 2.66 -35.29
N ASP A 122 9.45 2.79 -36.60
CA ASP A 122 10.70 2.59 -37.30
C ASP A 122 10.67 3.14 -38.74
N LYS A 123 11.87 3.34 -39.25
CA LYS A 123 12.22 3.78 -40.59
C LYS A 123 11.83 2.74 -41.65
N ASP A 124 11.73 3.24 -42.89
CA ASP A 124 12.25 2.65 -44.13
C ASP A 124 11.21 2.53 -45.24
N ARG A 125 11.34 3.40 -46.24
CA ARG A 125 11.57 3.00 -47.62
C ARG A 125 11.91 4.23 -48.47
N SER A 126 13.22 4.42 -48.70
CA SER A 126 13.69 4.85 -50.02
C SER A 126 13.24 3.76 -51.00
N ASP A 127 12.62 4.02 -52.13
CA ASP A 127 13.14 4.55 -53.42
C ASP A 127 12.21 3.91 -54.50
N PRO A 128 12.12 4.32 -55.78
CA PRO A 128 12.79 5.39 -56.54
C PRO A 128 11.90 6.55 -57.00
#